data_AF-A0A3B1DKM4-F1
#
_entry.id   AF-A0A3B1DKM4-F1
#
_cell.length_a   1.000
_cell.length_b   1.000
_cell.length_c   1.000
_cell.angle_alpha   90.00
_cell.angle_beta   90.00
_cell.angle_gamma   90.00
#
_symmetry.space_group_name_H-M   'P 1'
#
loop_
_entity.id
_entity.type
_entity.pdbx_description
1 polymer ?
#
loop_
_entity_poly.entity_id
_entity_poly.type
_entity_poly.pdbx_seq_one_letter_code
_entity_poly.pdbx_strand_id
1 'polypeptide(L)' 'MEKEDARKLTTEAQEQLRRQAIRLRKRGETYKLIGEIVGVHQNTVWKWWQKYNAFGALGLKIQKLRKT' A
#
# COMPACT_ATOMS: atom_id res chain seq x y z
N MET A 1 -4.33 8.28 18.23
CA MET A 1 -4.94 7.23 17.39
C MET A 1 -3.96 6.07 17.35
N GLU A 2 -4.24 4.98 18.07
CA GLU A 2 -3.47 3.76 17.89
C GLU A 2 -3.60 3.33 16.43
N LYS A 3 -2.47 3.31 15.72
CA LYS A 3 -2.41 2.84 14.34
C LYS A 3 -2.00 1.38 14.44
N GLU A 4 -2.92 0.48 14.11
CA GLU A 4 -2.55 -0.92 13.92
C GLU A 4 -1.38 -0.98 12.93
N ASP A 5 -0.27 -1.56 13.36
CA ASP A 5 0.92 -1.64 12.54
C ASP A 5 0.64 -2.59 11.38
N ALA A 6 0.39 -2.01 10.19
CA ALA A 6 0.10 -2.75 8.97
C ALA A 6 1.17 -3.80 8.61
N ARG A 7 2.37 -3.74 9.21
CA ARG A 7 3.43 -4.75 9.07
C ARG A 7 3.10 -6.08 9.76
N LYS A 8 2.21 -6.08 10.75
CA LYS A 8 1.75 -7.30 11.46
C LYS A 8 0.65 -8.04 10.71
N LEU A 9 0.04 -7.41 9.71
CA LEU A 9 -1.01 -8.02 8.88
C LEU A 9 -0.44 -9.12 7.98
N THR A 10 -1.29 -10.09 7.62
CA THR A 10 -0.93 -11.13 6.64
C THR A 10 -0.52 -10.49 5.31
N THR A 11 0.29 -11.20 4.53
CA THR A 11 0.74 -10.71 3.21
C THR A 11 -0.42 -10.35 2.29
N GLU A 12 -1.51 -11.11 2.35
CA GLU A 12 -2.71 -10.85 1.55
C GLU A 12 -3.42 -9.56 2.00
N ALA A 13 -3.60 -9.35 3.29
CA ALA A 13 -4.19 -8.11 3.82
C ALA A 13 -3.36 -6.88 3.42
N GLN A 14 -2.03 -6.95 3.49
CA GLN A 14 -1.15 -5.88 3.03
C GLN A 14 -1.27 -5.61 1.52
N GLU A 15 -1.44 -6.66 0.70
CA GLU A 15 -1.69 -6.51 -0.74
C GLU A 15 -3.04 -5.87 -1.03
N GLN A 16 -4.09 -6.23 -0.28
CA GLN A 16 -5.41 -5.60 -0.43
C GLN A 16 -5.37 -4.11 -0.08
N LEU A 17 -4.69 -3.72 1.00
CA LEU A 17 -4.49 -2.31 1.37
C LEU A 17 -3.75 -1.54 0.28
N ARG A 18 -2.70 -2.13 -0.30
CA ARG A 18 -1.98 -1.55 -1.45
C ARG A 18 -2.90 -1.36 -2.65
N ARG A 19 -3.70 -2.36 -3.02
CA ARG A 19 -4.65 -2.27 -4.13
C ARG A 19 -5.73 -1.21 -3.87
N GLN A 20 -6.22 -1.10 -2.64
CA GLN A 20 -7.17 -0.07 -2.24
C GLN A 20 -6.57 1.33 -2.38
N ALA A 21 -5.34 1.54 -1.90
CA ALA A 21 -4.63 2.81 -2.04
C ALA A 21 -4.43 3.23 -3.51
N ILE A 22 -4.10 2.28 -4.39
CA ILE A 22 -3.96 2.56 -5.83
C ILE A 22 -5.31 2.91 -6.47
N ARG A 23 -6.40 2.21 -6.10
CA ARG A 23 -7.75 2.55 -6.58
C ARG A 23 -8.16 3.97 -6.18
N LEU A 24 -7.91 4.35 -4.94
CA LEU A 24 -8.17 5.71 -4.45
C LEU A 24 -7.30 6.74 -5.18
N ARG A 25 -6.02 6.43 -5.40
CA ARG A 25 -5.14 7.34 -6.15
C ARG A 25 -5.60 7.56 -7.58
N LYS A 26 -6.07 6.51 -8.27
CA LYS A 26 -6.66 6.61 -9.62
C LYS A 26 -7.93 7.45 -9.67
N ARG A 27 -8.68 7.55 -8.56
CA ARG A 27 -9.84 8.45 -8.44
C ARG A 27 -9.47 9.92 -8.25
N GLY A 28 -8.19 10.22 -8.03
CA GLY A 28 -7.68 11.58 -7.84
C GLY A 28 -7.35 11.94 -6.39
N GLU A 29 -7.59 11.03 -5.43
CA GLU A 29 -7.38 11.31 -4.01
C GLU A 29 -5.92 11.64 -3.68
N THR A 30 -5.73 12.48 -2.65
CA THR A 30 -4.39 12.89 -2.19
C THR A 30 -3.71 11.81 -1.38
N TYR A 31 -2.38 11.76 -1.38
CA TYR A 31 -1.62 10.76 -0.60
C TYR A 31 -1.89 10.84 0.90
N LYS A 32 -2.15 12.05 1.42
CA LYS A 32 -2.49 12.28 2.82
C LYS A 32 -3.80 11.59 3.19
N LEU A 33 -4.86 11.87 2.42
CA LEU A 33 -6.19 11.28 2.65
C LEU A 33 -6.15 9.75 2.48
N ILE A 34 -5.45 9.24 1.46
CA ILE A 34 -5.31 7.80 1.26
C ILE A 34 -4.58 7.16 2.45
N GLY A 35 -3.53 7.81 2.96
CA GLY A 35 -2.81 7.35 4.15
C GLY A 35 -3.72 7.29 5.38
N GLU A 36 -4.55 8.30 5.59
CA GLU A 36 -5.54 8.34 6.68
C GLU A 36 -6.59 7.22 6.54
N ILE A 37 -7.13 7.00 5.34
CA ILE A 37 -8.12 5.94 5.07
C ILE A 37 -7.53 4.54 5.31
N VAL A 38 -6.31 4.31 4.83
CA VAL A 38 -5.67 2.97 4.82
C VAL A 38 -4.84 2.74 6.10
N GLY A 39 -4.74 3.73 6.97
CA GLY A 39 -4.00 3.65 8.25
C GLY A 39 -2.48 3.67 8.09
N VAL A 40 -1.94 4.22 7.00
CA VAL A 40 -0.49 4.27 6.72
C VAL A 40 0.00 5.70 6.50
N HIS A 41 1.31 5.92 6.60
CA HIS A 41 1.88 7.23 6.30
C HIS A 41 1.76 7.57 4.79
N GLN A 42 1.53 8.84 4.45
CA GLN A 42 1.39 9.31 3.07
C GLN A 42 2.58 8.92 2.16
N ASN A 43 3.81 8.96 2.69
CA ASN A 43 5.01 8.56 1.95
C ASN A 43 4.99 7.06 1.59
N THR A 44 4.34 6.22 2.40
CA THR A 44 4.16 4.79 2.09
C THR A 44 3.25 4.63 0.88
N VAL A 45 2.15 5.38 0.84
CA VAL A 45 1.24 5.42 -0.32
C VAL A 45 1.97 5.90 -1.57
N TRP A 46 2.77 6.96 -1.46
CA TRP A 46 3.59 7.46 -2.57
C TRP A 46 4.54 6.39 -3.11
N LYS A 47 5.24 5.65 -2.23
CA LYS A 47 6.11 4.52 -2.64
C LYS A 47 5.34 3.43 -3.38
N TRP A 48 4.12 3.10 -2.92
CA TRP A 48 3.27 2.13 -3.62
C TRP A 48 2.86 2.62 -5.01
N TRP A 49 2.51 3.90 -5.15
CA TRP A 49 2.18 4.51 -6.43
C TRP A 49 3.36 4.48 -7.41
N GLN A 50 4.57 4.83 -6.96
CA GLN A 50 5.77 4.75 -7.79
C GLN A 50 6.04 3.33 -8.28
N LYS A 51 5.96 2.33 -7.38
CA LYS A 51 6.09 0.92 -7.77
C LYS A 51 5.00 0.47 -8.74
N TYR A 52 3.78 0.95 -8.57
CA TYR A 52 2.68 0.67 -9.49
C TYR A 52 2.92 1.29 -10.87
N ASN A 53 3.44 2.52 -10.96
CA ASN A 53 3.75 3.14 -12.25
C ASN A 53 4.88 2.40 -12.98
N ALA A 54 5.87 1.89 -12.25
CA ALA A 54 7.00 1.16 -12.84
C ALA A 54 6.65 -0.27 -13.27
N PHE A 55 5.85 -1.00 -12.46
CA PHE A 55 5.65 -2.45 -12.62
C PHE A 55 4.19 -2.89 -12.69
N GLY A 56 3.25 -1.94 -12.71
CA GLY A 56 1.81 -2.22 -12.66
C GLY A 56 1.42 -2.99 -11.39
N ALA A 57 0.46 -3.91 -11.54
CA ALA A 57 -0.04 -4.72 -10.43
C ALA A 57 1.04 -5.65 -9.83
N LEU A 58 2.07 -6.02 -10.58
CA LEU A 58 3.18 -6.85 -10.09
C LEU A 58 3.98 -6.13 -8.99
N GLY A 59 4.12 -4.81 -9.09
CA GLY A 59 4.82 -3.99 -8.09
C GLY A 59 4.12 -3.91 -6.72
N LEU A 60 2.85 -4.33 -6.65
CA LEU A 60 2.08 -4.36 -5.41
C LEU A 60 2.19 -5.68 -4.66
N LYS A 61 2.50 -6.78 -5.36
CA LYS A 61 2.68 -8.10 -4.74
C LYS A 61 3.84 -8.08 -3.77
N ILE A 62 3.64 -8.67 -2.59
CA ILE A 62 4.72 -8.84 -1.63
C ILE A 62 5.42 -10.15 -1.97
N GLN A 63 6.64 -10.07 -2.47
CA GLN A 63 7.50 -11.24 -2.52
C GLN A 63 7.88 -11.58 -1.08
N LYS A 64 7.37 -12.71 -0.57
CA LYS A 64 7.93 -13.31 0.64
C LYS A 64 9.39 -13.62 0.34
N LEU A 65 10.33 -13.00 1.06
CA LEU A 65 11.70 -13.52 1.08
C LEU A 65 11.59 -14.98 1.55
N ARG A 66 12.04 -15.93 0.72
CA ARG A 66 12.34 -17.27 1.22
C ARG A 66 13.48 -17.08 2.22
N LYS A 67 13.19 -17.29 3.51
CA LYS A 67 14.26 -17.54 4.49
C LYS A 67 14.84 -18.90 4.11
N THR A 68 15.99 -18.89 3.46
CA THR A 68 16.90 -20.05 3.34
C THR A 68 17.46 -20.40 4.69
#